data_AF-A0A8S1HT39-F1
#
_entry.id   AF-A0A8S1HT39-F1
#
_cell.length_a   1.000
_cell.length_b   1.000
_cell.length_c   1.000
_cell.angle_alpha   90.00
_cell.angle_beta   90.00
_cell.angle_gamma   90.00
#
_symmetry.space_group_name_H-M   'P 1'
#
loop_
_entity.id
_entity.type
_entity.pdbx_description
1 polymer ?
#
loop_
_entity_poly.entity_id
_entity_poly.type
_entity_poly.pdbx_seq_one_letter_code
_entity_poly.pdbx_strand_id
1 'polypeptide(L)'
;MNFSILLLLLIATVVLAEDACKGWSEWKNVKNANCSDICGMCGQIQQERSCLGPLNCCKGEPKRTTACGESLCRFPRRACCPGFKKKMIPHVKFYCGV
;
A
#
# COMPACT_ATOMS: atom_id res chain seq x y z
N MET A 1 2.08 -41.19 30.15
CA MET A 1 2.27 -39.82 29.62
C MET A 1 2.81 -39.96 28.21
N ASN A 2 1.95 -39.83 27.19
CA ASN A 2 2.27 -40.25 25.83
C ASN A 2 3.07 -39.17 25.08
N PHE A 3 4.28 -39.51 24.64
CA PHE A 3 5.16 -38.62 23.85
C PHE A 3 4.47 -38.04 22.60
N SER A 4 3.56 -38.80 21.99
CA SER A 4 2.77 -38.36 20.83
C SER A 4 1.81 -37.20 21.16
N ILE A 5 1.26 -37.18 22.38
CA ILE A 5 0.39 -36.09 22.86
C ILE A 5 1.22 -34.84 23.17
N LEU A 6 2.43 -35.01 23.71
CA LEU A 6 3.35 -33.91 24.00
C LEU A 6 3.81 -33.20 22.71
N LEU A 7 4.08 -33.96 21.64
CA LEU A 7 4.47 -33.42 20.34
C LEU A 7 3.32 -32.62 19.68
N LEU A 8 2.09 -33.11 19.75
CA LEU A 8 0.90 -32.40 19.24
C LEU A 8 0.61 -31.10 19.98
N LEU A 9 0.76 -31.09 21.31
CA LEU A 9 0.59 -29.88 22.12
C LEU A 9 1.66 -28.82 21.80
N LEU A 10 2.92 -29.23 21.61
CA LEU A 10 4.00 -28.33 21.20
C LEU A 10 3.71 -27.70 19.84
N ILE A 11 3.30 -28.48 18.84
CA ILE A 11 2.97 -27.96 17.51
C ILE A 11 1.80 -26.98 17.57
N ALA A 12 0.73 -27.29 18.34
CA ALA A 12 -0.40 -26.40 18.53
C ALA A 12 -0.01 -25.07 19.22
N THR A 13 0.90 -25.10 20.19
CA THR A 13 1.39 -23.89 20.85
C THR A 13 2.29 -23.03 19.96
N VAL A 14 3.09 -23.65 19.07
CA VAL A 14 3.95 -22.92 18.14
C VAL A 14 3.11 -22.23 17.06
N VAL A 15 2.11 -22.90 16.49
CA VAL A 15 1.22 -22.35 15.44
C VAL A 15 0.39 -21.15 15.93
N LEU A 16 0.05 -21.07 17.22
CA LEU A 16 -0.69 -19.93 17.78
C LEU A 16 0.18 -18.69 18.05
N ALA A 17 1.51 -18.82 18.08
CA ALA A 17 2.43 -17.73 18.44
C ALA A 17 2.91 -16.89 17.25
N GLU A 18 2.75 -17.39 16.02
CA GLU A 18 3.34 -16.80 14.81
C GLU A 18 2.57 -15.56 14.28
N ASP A 19 1.36 -15.33 14.78
CA ASP A 19 0.41 -14.33 14.26
C ASP A 19 0.12 -13.19 15.25
N ALA A 20 0.92 -13.03 16.32
CA ALA A 20 0.67 -12.00 17.33
C ALA A 20 0.65 -10.58 16.75
N CYS A 21 1.43 -10.31 15.69
CA CYS A 21 1.43 -9.05 14.96
C CYS A 21 1.84 -9.22 13.49
N LYS A 22 0.90 -9.58 12.62
CA LYS A 22 1.14 -9.60 11.17
C LYS A 22 1.27 -8.20 10.54
N GLY A 23 1.04 -7.13 11.30
CA GLY A 23 1.30 -5.75 10.91
C GLY A 23 0.23 -5.18 9.97
N TRP A 24 0.56 -4.10 9.25
CA TRP A 24 -0.34 -3.45 8.30
C TRP A 24 -0.44 -4.25 7.00
N SER A 25 -1.64 -4.35 6.41
CA SER A 25 -1.80 -4.79 5.03
C SER A 25 -1.15 -3.81 4.05
N GLU A 26 -0.98 -4.25 2.79
CA GLU A 26 -0.70 -3.32 1.70
C GLU A 26 -1.78 -2.24 1.60
N TRP A 27 -1.35 -1.06 1.17
CA TRP A 27 -2.26 0.04 0.87
C TRP A 27 -3.07 -0.27 -0.37
N LYS A 28 -4.38 -0.12 -0.27
CA LYS A 28 -5.33 -0.29 -1.37
C LYS A 28 -6.11 0.99 -1.57
N ASN A 29 -6.52 1.28 -2.79
CA ASN A 29 -7.42 2.41 -3.03
C ASN A 29 -8.74 2.12 -2.33
N VAL A 30 -9.31 3.13 -1.66
CA VAL A 30 -10.66 3.02 -1.07
C VAL A 30 -11.65 2.65 -2.17
N LYS A 31 -12.69 1.89 -1.85
CA LYS A 31 -13.73 1.52 -2.81
C LYS A 31 -14.29 2.77 -3.49
N ASN A 32 -14.32 2.76 -4.83
CA ASN A 32 -14.74 3.89 -5.68
C ASN A 32 -13.86 5.16 -5.57
N ALA A 33 -12.66 5.07 -4.99
CA ALA A 33 -11.73 6.18 -5.02
C ALA A 33 -11.25 6.41 -6.44
N ASN A 34 -11.54 7.60 -6.97
CA ASN A 34 -11.05 8.03 -8.26
C ASN A 34 -9.92 9.04 -8.06
N CYS A 35 -8.92 9.00 -8.92
CA CYS A 35 -7.88 10.00 -8.90
C CYS A 35 -8.45 11.35 -9.33
N SER A 36 -8.18 12.41 -8.55
CA SER A 36 -8.74 13.75 -8.83
C SER A 36 -8.18 14.40 -10.10
N ASP A 37 -7.03 13.94 -10.60
CA ASP A 37 -6.43 14.39 -11.87
C ASP A 37 -5.70 13.23 -12.55
N ILE A 38 -5.81 13.11 -13.86
CA ILE A 38 -5.35 11.93 -14.60
C ILE A 38 -3.89 12.02 -15.06
N CYS A 39 -3.21 13.15 -14.84
CA CYS A 39 -1.83 13.36 -15.24
C CYS A 39 -1.01 14.21 -14.27
N GLY A 40 0.30 14.24 -14.50
CA GLY A 40 1.28 15.10 -13.86
C GLY A 40 1.67 14.71 -12.44
N MET A 41 1.15 13.61 -11.89
CA MET A 41 1.12 13.34 -10.45
C MET A 41 0.46 14.48 -9.65
N CYS A 42 -0.48 15.19 -10.29
CA CYS A 42 -1.20 16.31 -9.69
C CYS A 42 -2.46 15.85 -8.93
N GLY A 43 -2.94 14.65 -9.24
CA GLY A 43 -4.14 14.10 -8.63
C GLY A 43 -3.87 13.58 -7.23
N GLN A 44 -4.92 13.47 -6.44
CA GLN A 44 -4.91 12.80 -5.15
C GLN A 44 -5.89 11.64 -5.15
N ILE A 45 -5.51 10.56 -4.47
CA ILE A 45 -6.35 9.38 -4.27
C ILE A 45 -6.28 8.94 -2.81
N GLN A 46 -7.41 8.52 -2.28
CA GLN A 46 -7.52 7.97 -0.94
C GLN A 46 -7.16 6.48 -0.97
N GLN A 47 -6.26 6.09 -0.08
CA GLN A 47 -5.88 4.71 0.16
C GLN A 47 -6.20 4.32 1.59
N GLU A 48 -6.56 3.06 1.77
CA GLU A 48 -6.80 2.43 3.06
C GLU A 48 -5.99 1.14 3.19
N ARG A 49 -5.74 0.75 4.44
CA ARG A 49 -5.09 -0.50 4.82
C ARG A 49 -5.75 -1.02 6.10
N SER A 50 -5.68 -2.33 6.28
CA SER A 50 -6.25 -3.01 7.46
C SER A 50 -5.14 -3.56 8.33
N CYS A 51 -5.38 -3.60 9.64
CA CYS A 51 -4.45 -4.25 10.57
C CYS A 51 -4.65 -5.77 10.50
N LEU A 52 -3.56 -6.49 10.24
CA LEU A 52 -3.53 -7.94 10.18
C LEU A 52 -3.03 -8.46 11.53
N GLY A 53 -3.93 -9.02 12.34
CA GLY A 53 -3.61 -9.64 13.63
C GLY A 53 -4.64 -9.34 14.72
N PRO A 54 -4.77 -10.21 15.72
CA PRO A 54 -5.79 -10.09 16.77
C PRO A 54 -5.50 -8.97 17.79
N LEU A 55 -4.24 -8.52 17.90
CA LEU A 55 -3.79 -7.61 18.96
C LEU A 55 -3.77 -6.12 18.59
N ASN A 56 -4.35 -5.70 17.46
CA ASN A 56 -4.42 -4.29 17.02
C ASN A 56 -3.08 -3.52 17.14
N CYS A 57 -1.95 -4.20 16.92
CA CYS A 57 -0.62 -3.62 17.12
C CYS A 57 -0.17 -2.65 16.02
N CYS A 58 -1.07 -2.28 15.13
CA CYS A 58 -0.83 -1.39 14.04
C CYS A 58 -0.86 0.07 14.53
N LYS A 59 0.32 0.69 14.62
CA LYS A 59 0.44 2.12 14.91
C LYS A 59 0.31 2.95 13.63
N GLY A 60 -0.37 4.09 13.75
CA GLY A 60 -0.58 5.05 12.66
C GLY A 60 -1.98 4.99 12.04
N GLU A 61 -2.19 5.78 10.99
CA GLU A 61 -3.52 5.91 10.37
C GLU A 61 -3.84 4.74 9.42
N PRO A 62 -5.10 4.28 9.39
CA PRO A 62 -5.57 3.25 8.46
C PRO A 62 -5.89 3.82 7.07
N LYS A 63 -5.91 5.15 6.93
CA LYS A 63 -6.19 5.87 5.68
C LYS A 63 -5.08 6.85 5.39
N ARG A 64 -4.84 7.13 4.10
CA ARG A 64 -3.93 8.19 3.65
C ARG A 64 -4.37 8.77 2.31
N THR A 65 -4.00 10.01 2.08
CA THR A 65 -4.06 10.64 0.76
C THR A 65 -2.71 10.54 0.09
N THR A 66 -2.65 10.03 -1.15
CA THR A 66 -1.41 9.98 -1.94
C THR A 66 -1.61 10.62 -3.31
N ALA A 67 -0.51 11.06 -3.91
CA ALA A 67 -0.51 11.56 -5.29
C ALA A 67 -0.81 10.43 -6.30
N CYS A 68 -1.48 10.77 -7.40
CA CYS A 68 -1.87 9.88 -8.48
C CYS A 68 -1.91 10.60 -9.84
N GLY A 69 -2.07 9.84 -10.92
CA GLY A 69 -2.04 10.36 -12.29
C GLY A 69 -0.61 10.44 -12.85
N GLU A 70 0.10 9.32 -12.91
CA GLU A 70 1.50 9.25 -13.33
C GLU A 70 1.77 9.70 -14.78
N SER A 71 0.75 9.76 -15.63
CA SER A 71 0.91 10.12 -17.04
C SER A 71 1.41 11.56 -17.18
N LEU A 72 2.15 11.89 -18.24
CA LEU A 72 2.52 13.29 -18.48
C LEU A 72 1.30 14.13 -18.86
N CYS A 73 1.18 15.32 -18.28
CA CYS A 73 0.21 16.28 -18.76
C CYS A 73 0.59 16.85 -20.12
N ARG A 74 -0.43 17.07 -20.96
CA ARG A 74 -0.28 17.75 -22.24
C ARG A 74 -0.31 19.27 -22.04
N PHE A 75 0.28 19.97 -22.99
CA PHE A 75 0.16 21.42 -23.11
C PHE A 75 -1.33 21.84 -23.08
N PRO A 76 -1.72 22.94 -22.40
CA PRO A 76 -0.88 24.01 -21.82
C PRO A 76 -0.40 23.78 -20.39
N ARG A 77 -0.74 22.64 -19.78
CA ARG A 77 -0.33 22.35 -18.41
C ARG A 77 1.15 21.96 -18.35
N ARG A 78 1.79 22.22 -17.21
CA ARG A 78 3.12 21.66 -16.91
C ARG A 78 3.03 20.14 -16.95
N ALA A 79 4.03 19.50 -17.57
CA ALA A 79 4.02 18.05 -17.77
C ALA A 79 3.94 17.26 -16.45
N CYS A 80 4.62 17.74 -15.39
CA CYS A 80 4.57 17.20 -14.04
C CYS A 80 4.31 18.31 -13.02
N CYS A 81 3.59 17.98 -11.95
CA CYS A 81 3.35 18.86 -10.81
C CYS A 81 4.62 19.09 -9.98
N PRO A 82 4.67 20.18 -9.18
CA PRO A 82 5.81 20.46 -8.31
C PRO A 82 6.18 19.27 -7.42
N GLY A 83 7.48 18.97 -7.31
CA GLY A 83 7.99 17.80 -6.57
C GLY A 83 8.15 16.54 -7.42
N PHE A 84 7.57 16.50 -8.63
CA PHE A 84 7.70 15.37 -9.55
C PHE A 84 8.47 15.77 -10.82
N LYS A 85 9.29 14.86 -11.32
CA LYS A 85 10.08 15.04 -12.55
C LYS A 85 9.62 14.06 -13.62
N LYS A 86 9.78 14.46 -14.88
CA LYS A 86 9.59 13.57 -16.03
C LYS A 86 10.64 12.47 -15.98
N LYS A 87 10.18 11.23 -15.95
CA LYS A 87 10.98 10.01 -16.05
C LYS A 87 10.55 9.22 -17.29
N MET A 88 11.39 8.26 -17.66
CA MET A 88 11.17 7.38 -18.80
C MET A 88 11.42 5.95 -18.37
N ILE A 89 10.51 5.06 -18.71
CA ILE A 89 10.80 3.62 -18.79
C ILE A 89 11.20 3.36 -20.25
N PRO A 90 12.43 2.89 -20.53
CA PRO A 90 12.90 2.64 -21.89
C PRO A 90 11.89 1.81 -22.68
N HIS A 91 11.56 2.27 -23.89
CA HIS A 91 10.61 1.61 -24.81
C HIS A 91 9.17 1.42 -24.31
N VAL A 92 8.78 1.98 -23.15
CA VAL A 92 7.42 1.80 -22.60
C VAL A 92 6.65 3.11 -22.57
N LYS A 93 7.06 4.06 -21.71
CA LYS A 93 6.34 5.32 -21.53
C LYS A 93 7.17 6.37 -20.81
N PHE A 94 6.76 7.63 -20.98
CA PHE A 94 7.14 8.72 -20.09
C PHE A 94 6.10 8.88 -19.00
N TYR A 95 6.55 9.18 -17.78
CA TYR A 95 5.69 9.34 -16.61
C TYR A 95 6.29 10.37 -15.65
N CYS A 96 5.50 10.85 -14.70
CA CYS A 96 5.94 11.71 -13.61
C CYS A 96 6.25 10.87 -12.37
N GLY A 97 7.41 11.08 -11.78
CA GLY A 97 7.83 10.39 -10.56
C GLY A 97 8.76 11.26 -9.70
N VAL A 98 8.92 10.88 -8.43
CA VAL A 98 9.82 11.55 -7.47
C VAL A 98 11.28 11.32 -7.82
#